data_AF-A0A2V8LFD5-F1
#
_entry.id   AF-A0A2V8LFD5-F1
#
_cell.length_a   1.000
_cell.length_b   1.000
_cell.length_c   1.000
_cell.angle_alpha   90.00
_cell.angle_beta   90.00
_cell.angle_gamma   90.00
#
_symmetry.space_group_name_H-M   'P 1'
#
loop_
_entity.id
_entity.type
_entity.pdbx_description
1 polymer ?
#
loop_
_entity_poly.entity_id
_entity_poly.type
_entity_poly.pdbx_seq_one_letter_code
_entity_poly.pdbx_strand_id
1 'polypeptide(L)'
;MKILTAAVMLFFATQQRMPRELQVAQIEDPSVRNAGILVLGGQNPVITNSPQQLPATQLEQNQQVQLGSQPFDVLFRDADLRLALTGLAQAHGLNLVMPPEVSGTLTIDLRGVTLLQALDAILPVRNLTYTIVDGMLRVNRVQVENRQFTFDYITTQRTLSRSLSASSSAGGGGTFGGGVGGAVGTTAGVSTGFGGTGGGGGSSSSLSGTETTNLLQDVQTGLDALKSADGKIIYNRMAGIIFATDYPRNLDAMQSFLESVQNAVHRQVVIEAKIVEVKLNDDSQVGVNWTAVLGNTLRIEQPLSVPGGYISVGATVGDFTATLTALANQGKVDVLSSPTVSTLNNQPAIIRVGTQDVFFTTTVQVDPRTGTIIQTATVPSTINEGVLLDVTPQISDDGIIMMNIHPTVTERTGQATSPQGTTVPIVDVRETDTVVRLRQGETVFIGGLISDRTLVTINKVPFLGDVPVFGNLFRRTQKENRKTDLVILLTPRILDIRSSVDYTKGRLEDQDRLRQEKK
;
A
#
# COMPACT_ATOMS: atom_id res chain seq x y z
N MET A 1 12.25 -9.43 48.39
CA MET A 1 12.68 -10.30 49.50
C MET A 1 13.74 -11.23 48.95
N LYS A 2 14.99 -11.04 49.40
CA LYS A 2 16.19 -11.75 48.93
C LYS A 2 16.19 -13.19 49.44
N ILE A 3 16.76 -14.13 48.68
CA ILE A 3 17.92 -14.99 49.04
C ILE A 3 18.00 -16.13 47.99
N LEU A 4 19.10 -16.14 47.24
CA LEU A 4 19.66 -17.33 46.58
C LEU A 4 21.16 -17.33 46.92
N THR A 5 21.71 -18.48 47.29
CA THR A 5 23.12 -18.63 47.71
C THR A 5 23.66 -19.99 47.27
N ALA A 6 24.90 -19.94 46.76
CA ALA A 6 25.90 -21.01 46.52
C ALA A 6 25.57 -22.04 45.41
N ALA A 7 26.51 -22.56 44.61
CA ALA A 7 27.98 -22.59 44.58
C ALA A 7 28.44 -22.65 43.10
N VAL A 8 29.69 -22.35 42.71
CA VAL A 8 30.77 -23.34 42.54
C VAL A 8 32.06 -22.57 42.20
N MET A 9 33.18 -22.98 42.81
CA MET A 9 34.53 -22.45 42.59
C MET A 9 35.52 -23.62 42.38
N LEU A 10 36.46 -23.42 41.45
CA LEU A 10 37.81 -24.00 41.35
C LEU A 10 38.01 -25.49 40.95
N PHE A 11 38.71 -25.73 39.83
CA PHE A 11 40.00 -26.44 39.85
C PHE A 11 40.84 -26.22 38.56
N PHE A 12 42.15 -26.35 38.73
CA PHE A 12 43.28 -25.87 37.92
C PHE A 12 43.80 -26.89 36.87
N ALA A 13 44.42 -26.35 35.81
CA ALA A 13 45.60 -26.80 35.05
C ALA A 13 45.68 -28.21 34.44
N THR A 14 46.25 -28.33 33.23
CA THR A 14 47.63 -28.83 32.99
C THR A 14 48.00 -28.73 31.50
N GLN A 15 49.18 -28.17 31.23
CA GLN A 15 49.90 -28.08 29.95
C GLN A 15 50.36 -29.46 29.43
N GLN A 16 50.54 -29.63 28.11
CA GLN A 16 51.86 -29.88 27.47
C GLN A 16 51.82 -30.47 26.04
N ARG A 17 52.74 -29.92 25.22
CA ARG A 17 53.65 -30.55 24.22
C ARG A 17 53.16 -30.89 22.80
N MET A 18 53.83 -30.21 21.83
CA MET A 18 54.08 -30.67 20.45
C MET A 18 55.07 -31.88 20.42
N PRO A 19 55.36 -32.55 19.27
CA PRO A 19 56.24 -32.00 18.20
C PRO A 19 56.03 -32.50 16.73
N ARG A 20 56.59 -31.72 15.76
CA ARG A 20 57.28 -32.05 14.46
C ARG A 20 56.54 -32.95 13.42
N GLU A 21 56.60 -32.77 12.09
CA GLU A 21 57.71 -32.52 11.16
C GLU A 21 57.28 -31.94 9.78
N LEU A 22 58.31 -31.52 9.03
CA LEU A 22 58.42 -30.94 7.69
C LEU A 22 57.67 -31.64 6.53
N GLN A 23 57.37 -30.85 5.49
CA GLN A 23 57.84 -31.18 4.13
C GLN A 23 58.05 -29.93 3.26
N VAL A 24 59.21 -29.91 2.61
CA VAL A 24 59.73 -28.93 1.67
C VAL A 24 59.40 -29.41 0.25
N ALA A 25 59.07 -28.50 -0.67
CA ALA A 25 59.25 -28.74 -2.10
C ALA A 25 59.80 -27.46 -2.76
N GLN A 26 61.10 -27.49 -3.05
CA GLN A 26 61.74 -26.63 -4.05
C GLN A 26 61.49 -27.19 -5.44
N ILE A 27 61.28 -26.30 -6.41
CA ILE A 27 61.69 -26.55 -7.80
C ILE A 27 62.52 -25.32 -8.21
N GLU A 28 63.83 -25.54 -8.38
CA GLU A 28 64.74 -24.71 -9.16
C GLU A 28 64.80 -25.25 -10.58
N ASP A 29 64.83 -24.35 -11.58
CA ASP A 29 65.81 -24.41 -12.69
C ASP A 29 65.85 -23.04 -13.43
N PRO A 30 66.94 -22.66 -14.13
CA PRO A 30 67.55 -21.34 -13.99
C PRO A 30 67.79 -20.68 -15.38
N SER A 31 68.51 -19.57 -15.39
CA SER A 31 69.27 -19.04 -16.54
C SER A 31 68.40 -18.31 -17.60
N VAL A 32 68.69 -17.09 -18.08
CA VAL A 32 69.97 -16.46 -18.44
C VAL A 32 69.81 -14.91 -18.48
N ARG A 33 70.68 -14.19 -17.73
CA ARG A 33 71.54 -13.02 -18.07
C ARG A 33 70.98 -11.87 -18.93
N ASN A 34 71.28 -10.57 -18.78
CA ASN A 34 72.27 -9.69 -18.10
C ASN A 34 71.64 -8.26 -18.21
N ALA A 35 71.94 -7.18 -17.49
CA ALA A 35 73.08 -6.68 -16.72
C ALA A 35 72.48 -5.76 -15.63
N GLY A 36 73.02 -5.57 -14.42
CA GLY A 36 74.41 -5.38 -14.06
C GLY A 36 74.66 -3.89 -13.79
N ILE A 37 74.52 -3.46 -12.53
CA ILE A 37 75.41 -2.48 -11.85
C ILE A 37 75.30 -2.76 -10.34
N LEU A 38 76.46 -3.04 -9.75
CA LEU A 38 76.72 -3.22 -8.32
C LEU A 38 77.04 -1.87 -7.68
N VAL A 39 76.49 -1.60 -6.49
CA VAL A 39 77.22 -0.91 -5.42
C VAL A 39 76.88 -1.58 -4.08
N LEU A 40 77.93 -1.94 -3.34
CA LEU A 40 77.93 -2.66 -2.07
C LEU A 40 77.68 -1.74 -0.87
N GLY A 41 76.96 -2.29 0.12
CA GLY A 41 77.41 -2.32 1.52
C GLY A 41 76.77 -1.35 2.52
N GLY A 42 76.19 -1.91 3.59
CA GLY A 42 75.91 -1.16 4.83
C GLY A 42 74.85 -1.82 5.72
N GLN A 43 75.26 -2.29 6.89
CA GLN A 43 74.46 -3.01 7.89
C GLN A 43 73.24 -2.25 8.41
N ASN A 44 72.18 -3.01 8.71
CA ASN A 44 71.06 -2.58 9.55
C ASN A 44 71.32 -3.05 10.99
N PRO A 45 71.12 -2.18 12.00
CA PRO A 45 70.49 -2.65 13.23
C PRO A 45 69.18 -1.88 13.51
N VAL A 46 68.23 -2.65 14.02
CA VAL A 46 66.89 -2.26 14.47
C VAL A 46 66.96 -1.15 15.51
N ILE A 47 66.19 -0.07 15.30
CA ILE A 47 65.69 0.77 16.40
C ILE A 47 64.18 0.92 16.25
N THR A 48 63.49 0.37 17.24
CA THR A 48 62.10 0.64 17.58
C THR A 48 61.99 2.09 18.05
N ASN A 49 61.10 2.88 17.45
CA ASN A 49 60.20 3.81 18.15
C ASN A 49 59.35 4.58 17.13
N SER A 50 58.05 4.50 17.29
CA SER A 50 57.05 5.30 16.58
C SER A 50 57.22 6.78 16.91
N PRO A 51 57.20 7.69 15.92
CA PRO A 51 56.70 9.04 16.13
C PRO A 51 55.29 9.13 15.54
N GLN A 52 54.41 9.67 16.37
CA GLN A 52 53.07 10.12 16.06
C GLN A 52 53.01 10.80 14.68
N GLN A 53 52.11 10.31 13.81
CA GLN A 53 51.67 11.07 12.65
C GLN A 53 51.10 12.41 13.13
N LEU A 54 51.77 13.51 12.79
CA LEU A 54 51.13 14.82 12.79
C LEU A 54 49.97 14.79 11.77
N PRO A 55 48.83 15.42 12.06
CA PRO A 55 47.72 15.48 11.12
C PRO A 55 48.11 16.37 9.93
N ALA A 56 48.33 15.75 8.76
CA ALA A 56 48.56 16.47 7.50
C ALA A 56 47.44 17.49 7.20
N THR A 57 46.24 17.26 7.73
CA THR A 57 45.06 18.10 7.54
C THR A 57 45.21 19.53 8.11
N GLN A 58 46.03 19.75 9.15
CA GLN A 58 46.19 21.09 9.74
C GLN A 58 47.21 21.97 9.01
N LEU A 59 48.15 21.38 8.26
CA LEU A 59 49.13 22.11 7.46
C LEU A 59 48.53 22.55 6.12
N GLU A 60 47.73 21.70 5.47
CA GLU A 60 47.00 22.06 4.25
C GLU A 60 45.90 23.10 4.50
N GLN A 61 45.19 23.04 5.65
CA GLN A 61 44.22 24.08 6.02
C GLN A 61 44.89 25.43 6.30
N ASN A 62 46.05 25.47 6.96
CA ASN A 62 46.71 26.75 7.25
C ASN A 62 47.36 27.40 6.01
N GLN A 63 47.79 26.61 5.01
CA GLN A 63 48.32 27.16 3.76
C GLN A 63 47.23 27.72 2.83
N GLN A 64 46.04 27.13 2.83
CA GLN A 64 44.89 27.68 2.08
C GLN A 64 44.38 29.01 2.65
N VAL A 65 44.58 29.28 3.96
CA VAL A 65 44.11 30.51 4.62
C VAL A 65 44.98 31.74 4.33
N GLN A 66 46.21 31.58 3.84
CA GLN A 66 47.09 32.72 3.50
C GLN A 66 47.06 33.15 2.03
N LEU A 67 46.53 32.32 1.12
CA LEU A 67 46.41 32.68 -0.29
C LEU A 67 45.09 33.43 -0.54
N GLY A 68 45.15 34.76 -0.52
CA GLY A 68 44.02 35.63 -0.91
C GLY A 68 43.36 36.43 0.19
N SER A 69 43.96 36.57 1.38
CA SER A 69 43.35 37.27 2.53
C SER A 69 43.33 38.80 2.43
N GLN A 70 43.90 39.40 1.39
CA GLN A 70 43.86 40.85 1.20
C GLN A 70 42.60 41.23 0.40
N PRO A 71 41.67 42.01 0.98
CA PRO A 71 40.51 42.50 0.26
C PRO A 71 40.93 43.51 -0.79
N PHE A 72 40.30 43.45 -1.96
CA PHE A 72 40.52 44.42 -3.02
C PHE A 72 39.20 44.87 -3.66
N ASP A 73 39.27 46.04 -4.30
CA ASP A 73 38.19 46.62 -5.07
C ASP A 73 38.57 46.57 -6.55
N VAL A 74 37.74 45.94 -7.37
CA VAL A 74 37.99 45.79 -8.80
C VAL A 74 36.70 45.99 -9.57
N LEU A 75 36.78 46.87 -10.58
CA LEU A 75 35.70 47.16 -11.50
C LEU A 75 36.15 46.80 -12.92
N PHE A 76 35.55 45.76 -13.48
CA PHE A 76 35.67 45.44 -14.89
C PHE A 76 34.38 45.87 -15.60
N ARG A 77 34.51 46.64 -16.69
CA ARG A 77 33.39 46.99 -17.57
C ARG A 77 33.72 46.51 -18.97
N ASP A 78 32.91 45.59 -19.47
CA ASP A 78 33.07 44.95 -20.79
C ASP A 78 34.51 44.45 -21.05
N ALA A 79 35.19 43.98 -20.00
CA ALA A 79 36.58 43.53 -20.10
C ALA A 79 36.63 42.11 -20.66
N ASP A 80 37.63 41.80 -21.48
CA ASP A 80 37.89 40.41 -21.87
C ASP A 80 38.17 39.57 -20.61
N LEU A 81 37.46 38.46 -20.46
CA LEU A 81 37.60 37.53 -19.35
C LEU A 81 39.05 37.07 -19.19
N ARG A 82 39.79 36.89 -20.29
CA ARG A 82 41.22 36.52 -20.23
C ARG A 82 42.05 37.60 -19.58
N LEU A 83 41.80 38.85 -19.95
CA LEU A 83 42.52 40.01 -19.42
C LEU A 83 42.18 40.21 -17.95
N ALA A 84 40.91 40.07 -17.59
CA ALA A 84 40.44 40.14 -16.20
C ALA A 84 41.10 39.06 -15.32
N LEU A 85 41.10 37.79 -15.76
CA LEU A 85 41.74 36.69 -15.03
C LEU A 85 43.27 36.85 -14.96
N THR A 86 43.90 37.34 -16.03
CA THR A 86 45.35 37.64 -16.05
C THR A 86 45.69 38.75 -15.06
N GLY A 87 44.90 39.83 -15.04
CA GLY A 87 45.07 40.92 -14.09
C GLY A 87 44.91 40.46 -12.64
N LEU A 88 43.91 39.62 -12.35
CA LEU A 88 43.70 39.03 -11.03
C LEU A 88 44.86 38.09 -10.63
N ALA A 89 45.32 37.23 -11.52
CA ALA A 89 46.44 36.33 -11.22
C ALA A 89 47.75 37.11 -10.99
N GLN A 90 48.04 38.12 -11.82
CA GLN A 90 49.24 38.96 -11.69
C GLN A 90 49.22 39.80 -10.41
N ALA A 91 48.07 40.38 -10.05
CA ALA A 91 47.93 41.19 -8.82
C ALA A 91 48.24 40.39 -7.55
N HIS A 92 48.01 39.07 -7.59
CA HIS A 92 48.26 38.16 -6.47
C HIS A 92 49.51 37.27 -6.65
N GLY A 93 50.35 37.54 -7.66
CA GLY A 93 51.60 36.82 -7.88
C GLY A 93 51.45 35.35 -8.29
N LEU A 94 50.33 34.97 -8.90
CA LEU A 94 50.03 33.61 -9.32
C LEU A 94 50.35 33.39 -10.80
N ASN A 95 50.88 32.22 -11.13
CA ASN A 95 51.03 31.78 -12.51
C ASN A 95 49.66 31.36 -13.06
N LEU A 96 49.27 31.83 -14.24
CA LEU A 96 47.96 31.55 -14.81
C LEU A 96 48.06 30.58 -15.98
N VAL A 97 47.32 29.47 -15.90
CA VAL A 97 47.14 28.53 -17.02
C VAL A 97 45.67 28.51 -17.40
N MET A 98 45.37 28.93 -18.63
CA MET A 98 44.03 28.95 -19.20
C MET A 98 44.00 28.16 -20.51
N PRO A 99 42.99 27.31 -20.74
CA PRO A 99 42.77 26.68 -22.03
C PRO A 99 42.31 27.71 -23.07
N PRO A 100 42.54 27.45 -24.37
CA PRO A 100 42.17 28.37 -25.45
C PRO A 100 40.67 28.60 -25.60
N GLU A 101 39.84 27.88 -24.83
CA GLU A 101 38.37 27.95 -24.87
C GLU A 101 37.76 28.97 -23.90
N VAL A 102 38.56 29.62 -23.05
CA VAL A 102 38.09 30.71 -22.16
C VAL A 102 38.01 31.99 -22.97
N SER A 103 36.80 32.45 -23.34
CA SER A 103 36.62 33.68 -24.12
C SER A 103 35.29 34.37 -23.78
N GLY A 104 35.25 35.69 -23.87
CA GLY A 104 34.04 36.49 -23.71
C GLY A 104 34.30 37.75 -22.90
N THR A 105 33.31 38.65 -22.84
CA THR A 105 33.39 39.85 -22.01
C THR A 105 32.75 39.61 -20.64
N LEU A 106 33.26 40.33 -19.64
CA LEU A 106 32.85 40.31 -18.25
C LEU A 106 32.66 41.75 -17.77
N THR A 107 31.50 42.02 -17.16
CA THR A 107 31.24 43.25 -16.42
C THR A 107 30.95 42.89 -14.98
N ILE A 108 31.79 43.32 -14.05
CA ILE A 108 31.65 43.01 -12.62
C ILE A 108 32.20 44.17 -11.77
N ASP A 109 31.50 44.53 -10.70
CA ASP A 109 31.93 45.48 -9.66
C ASP A 109 32.08 44.69 -8.35
N LEU A 110 33.33 44.50 -7.92
CA LEU A 110 33.70 43.75 -6.71
C LEU A 110 34.29 44.73 -5.70
N ARG A 111 33.80 44.71 -4.46
CA ARG A 111 34.28 45.58 -3.37
C ARG A 111 34.58 44.78 -2.13
N GLY A 112 35.78 44.97 -1.58
CA GLY A 112 36.23 44.33 -0.35
C GLY A 112 36.25 42.80 -0.40
N VAL A 113 36.41 42.20 -1.59
CA VAL A 113 36.39 40.74 -1.76
C VAL A 113 37.81 40.17 -1.80
N THR A 114 37.94 38.90 -1.41
CA THR A 114 39.19 38.13 -1.57
C THR A 114 39.33 37.58 -2.99
N LEU A 115 40.54 37.15 -3.37
CA LEU A 115 40.78 36.53 -4.69
C LEU A 115 39.89 35.30 -4.89
N LEU A 116 39.76 34.44 -3.88
CA LEU A 116 38.95 33.23 -3.95
C LEU A 116 37.47 33.59 -4.14
N GLN A 117 36.96 34.59 -3.41
CA GLN A 117 35.59 35.08 -3.57
C GLN A 117 35.35 35.68 -4.96
N ALA A 118 36.32 36.42 -5.50
CA ALA A 118 36.25 36.97 -6.85
C ALA A 118 36.21 35.84 -7.91
N LEU A 119 37.04 34.81 -7.77
CA LEU A 119 37.06 33.66 -8.67
C LEU A 119 35.77 32.84 -8.58
N ASP A 120 35.26 32.60 -7.36
CA ASP A 120 33.98 31.92 -7.12
C ASP A 120 32.77 32.71 -7.67
N ALA A 121 32.87 34.04 -7.77
CA ALA A 121 31.82 34.85 -8.37
C ALA A 121 31.87 34.85 -9.91
N ILE A 122 33.07 34.81 -10.50
CA ILE A 122 33.28 34.98 -11.95
C ILE A 122 33.19 33.65 -12.70
N LEU A 123 33.85 32.60 -12.21
CA LEU A 123 34.08 31.37 -12.95
C LEU A 123 32.81 30.49 -13.11
N PRO A 124 31.94 30.32 -12.09
CA PRO A 124 30.72 29.51 -12.24
C PRO A 124 29.74 30.03 -13.28
N VAL A 125 29.71 31.34 -13.53
CA VAL A 125 28.84 31.97 -14.54
C VAL A 125 29.14 31.47 -15.96
N ARG A 126 30.36 30.98 -16.19
CA ARG A 126 30.82 30.49 -17.50
C ARG A 126 31.16 28.98 -17.49
N ASN A 127 30.68 28.22 -16.49
CA ASN A 127 31.00 26.79 -16.31
C ASN A 127 32.51 26.51 -16.25
N LEU A 128 33.26 27.44 -15.65
CA LEU A 128 34.69 27.31 -15.40
C LEU A 128 34.90 26.95 -13.93
N THR A 129 35.93 26.15 -13.68
CA THR A 129 36.45 25.86 -12.34
C THR A 129 37.92 26.24 -12.28
N TYR A 130 38.43 26.42 -11.07
CA TYR A 130 39.85 26.67 -10.86
C TYR A 130 40.44 25.66 -9.88
N THR A 131 41.73 25.41 -10.04
CA THR A 131 42.52 24.67 -9.07
C THR A 131 43.80 25.43 -8.85
N ILE A 132 44.13 25.69 -7.59
CA ILE A 132 45.38 26.33 -7.20
C ILE A 132 46.32 25.24 -6.70
N VAL A 133 47.39 24.99 -7.45
CA VAL A 133 48.43 24.01 -7.07
C VAL A 133 49.78 24.68 -7.28
N ASP A 134 50.65 24.65 -6.28
CA ASP A 134 52.04 25.16 -6.35
C ASP A 134 52.16 26.61 -6.88
N GLY A 135 51.27 27.51 -6.46
CA GLY A 135 51.27 28.92 -6.90
C GLY A 135 50.81 29.12 -8.35
N MET A 136 50.25 28.09 -8.99
CA MET A 136 49.64 28.14 -10.30
C MET A 136 48.11 28.09 -10.18
N LEU A 137 47.46 29.13 -10.68
CA LEU A 137 46.02 29.19 -10.92
C LEU A 137 45.73 28.51 -12.27
N ARG A 138 45.20 27.29 -12.22
CA ARG A 138 44.75 26.58 -13.41
C ARG A 138 43.24 26.74 -13.55
N VAL A 139 42.79 27.40 -14.62
CA VAL A 139 41.37 27.50 -14.97
C VAL A 139 41.04 26.37 -15.93
N ASN A 140 40.06 25.54 -15.62
CA ASN A 140 39.60 24.47 -16.50
C ASN A 140 38.10 24.62 -16.74
N ARG A 141 37.59 24.10 -17.86
CA ARG A 141 36.15 23.87 -17.98
C ARG A 141 35.74 22.76 -17.04
N VAL A 142 34.59 22.93 -16.40
CA VAL A 142 33.96 21.83 -15.66
C VAL A 142 33.72 20.71 -16.67
N GLN A 143 34.33 19.56 -16.43
CA GLN A 143 34.13 18.39 -17.28
C GLN A 143 32.81 17.72 -16.90
N VAL A 144 32.17 17.09 -17.88
CA VAL A 144 31.08 16.17 -17.58
C VAL A 144 31.64 14.92 -16.92
N GLU A 145 30.97 14.47 -15.86
CA GLU A 145 31.29 13.25 -15.15
C GLU A 145 30.22 12.21 -15.45
N ASN A 146 30.57 10.93 -15.40
CA ASN A 146 29.60 9.84 -15.47
C ASN A 146 29.35 9.30 -14.06
N ARG A 147 28.09 9.32 -13.61
CA ARG A 147 27.67 8.76 -12.32
C ARG A 147 26.59 7.70 -12.54
N GLN A 148 26.74 6.59 -11.83
CA GLN A 148 25.75 5.53 -11.78
C GLN A 148 24.84 5.75 -10.57
N PHE A 149 23.53 5.73 -10.81
CA PHE A 149 22.51 5.72 -9.76
C PHE A 149 21.76 4.40 -9.79
N THR A 150 21.40 3.91 -8.60
CA THR A 150 20.47 2.79 -8.43
C THR A 150 19.14 3.35 -7.96
N PHE A 151 18.07 2.95 -8.61
CA PHE A 151 16.71 3.30 -8.26
C PHE A 151 15.90 2.03 -8.14
N ASP A 152 15.64 1.63 -6.90
CA ASP A 152 14.78 0.49 -6.60
C ASP A 152 13.33 0.93 -6.80
N TYR A 153 12.56 0.19 -7.59
CA TYR A 153 11.15 0.49 -7.78
C TYR A 153 10.36 -0.76 -8.11
N ILE A 154 9.07 -0.71 -7.80
CA ILE A 154 8.13 -1.72 -8.28
C ILE A 154 7.51 -1.21 -9.56
N THR A 155 7.52 -2.03 -10.60
CA THR A 155 6.88 -1.71 -11.88
C THR A 155 5.36 -1.76 -11.74
N THR A 156 4.76 -0.70 -11.20
CA THR A 156 3.31 -0.57 -11.08
C THR A 156 2.78 0.49 -12.03
N GLN A 157 1.84 0.11 -12.89
CA GLN A 157 1.05 1.06 -13.68
C GLN A 157 -0.31 1.20 -13.00
N ARG A 158 -0.66 2.42 -12.59
CA ARG A 158 -1.97 2.70 -12.01
C ARG A 158 -2.88 3.25 -13.08
N THR A 159 -3.94 2.52 -13.40
CA THR A 159 -4.98 2.94 -14.34
C THR A 159 -6.24 3.27 -13.56
N LEU A 160 -6.59 4.54 -13.48
CA LEU A 160 -7.84 4.97 -12.86
C LEU A 160 -8.90 5.12 -13.94
N SER A 161 -9.84 4.18 -14.00
CA SER A 161 -10.99 4.21 -14.90
C SER A 161 -12.18 4.80 -14.15
N ARG A 162 -12.59 6.02 -14.48
CA ARG A 162 -13.84 6.61 -13.98
C ARG A 162 -14.89 6.57 -15.07
N SER A 163 -16.01 5.89 -14.82
CA SER A 163 -17.18 5.90 -15.69
C SER A 163 -18.37 6.50 -14.94
N LEU A 164 -18.82 7.69 -15.36
CA LEU A 164 -20.07 8.27 -14.87
C LEU A 164 -21.15 8.00 -15.91
N SER A 165 -22.10 7.14 -15.57
CA SER A 165 -23.25 6.81 -16.41
C SER A 165 -24.49 7.49 -15.85
N ALA A 166 -24.93 8.58 -16.50
CA ALA A 166 -26.21 9.20 -16.17
C ALA A 166 -27.29 8.64 -17.10
N SER A 167 -28.15 7.77 -16.57
CA SER A 167 -29.36 7.31 -17.27
C SER A 167 -30.56 8.14 -16.80
N SER A 168 -30.98 9.14 -17.57
CA SER A 168 -32.25 9.81 -17.34
C SER A 168 -33.36 9.07 -18.08
N SER A 169 -34.14 8.25 -17.36
CA SER A 169 -35.41 7.73 -17.85
C SER A 169 -36.51 8.76 -17.58
N ALA A 170 -36.68 9.71 -18.50
CA ALA A 170 -37.87 10.55 -18.49
C ALA A 170 -39.08 9.68 -18.88
N GLY A 171 -39.94 9.39 -17.90
CA GLY A 171 -41.31 8.94 -18.15
C GLY A 171 -42.04 9.96 -19.01
N GLY A 172 -42.80 9.48 -19.99
CA GLY A 172 -43.33 10.28 -21.10
C GLY A 172 -44.10 11.54 -20.71
N GLY A 173 -43.96 12.56 -21.54
CA GLY A 173 -44.80 13.76 -21.52
C GLY A 173 -44.21 14.94 -22.31
N GLY A 174 -44.76 15.19 -23.50
CA GLY A 174 -44.81 16.52 -24.12
C GLY A 174 -43.57 17.05 -24.83
N THR A 175 -43.56 16.95 -26.16
CA THR A 175 -42.67 17.70 -27.05
C THR A 175 -43.06 19.18 -27.07
N PHE A 176 -42.16 20.09 -26.65
CA PHE A 176 -42.18 21.50 -27.05
C PHE A 176 -40.76 22.08 -27.18
N GLY A 177 -40.42 22.47 -28.41
CA GLY A 177 -39.82 23.76 -28.80
C GLY A 177 -38.46 24.23 -28.25
N GLY A 178 -37.50 24.38 -29.18
CA GLY A 178 -36.59 25.54 -29.21
C GLY A 178 -35.19 25.36 -28.60
N GLY A 179 -34.25 24.80 -29.38
CA GLY A 179 -32.82 24.77 -29.03
C GLY A 179 -32.05 25.97 -29.58
N VAL A 180 -31.62 26.86 -28.69
CA VAL A 180 -30.66 27.95 -28.94
C VAL A 180 -29.24 27.38 -28.88
N GLY A 181 -28.48 27.53 -29.96
CA GLY A 181 -27.07 27.12 -30.03
C GLY A 181 -26.16 28.18 -29.42
N GLY A 182 -25.45 27.82 -28.35
CA GLY A 182 -24.37 28.61 -27.76
C GLY A 182 -23.25 27.69 -27.27
N ALA A 183 -22.19 27.57 -28.06
CA ALA A 183 -21.00 26.82 -27.70
C ALA A 183 -20.10 27.66 -26.78
N VAL A 184 -19.84 27.15 -25.56
CA VAL A 184 -18.77 27.63 -24.68
C VAL A 184 -17.59 26.68 -24.84
N GLY A 185 -16.50 27.18 -25.41
CA GLY A 185 -15.26 26.43 -25.58
C GLY A 185 -14.46 26.36 -24.28
N THR A 186 -14.05 25.16 -23.88
CA THR A 186 -12.85 24.94 -23.07
C THR A 186 -12.12 23.68 -23.51
N THR A 187 -10.81 23.75 -23.40
CA THR A 187 -9.80 22.90 -24.01
C THR A 187 -9.51 21.68 -23.12
N ALA A 188 -10.02 20.51 -23.47
CA ALA A 188 -9.50 19.20 -23.04
C ALA A 188 -10.06 18.12 -23.96
N GLY A 189 -9.22 17.21 -24.45
CA GLY A 189 -9.60 16.16 -25.39
C GLY A 189 -10.61 15.19 -24.79
N VAL A 190 -11.90 15.45 -25.00
CA VAL A 190 -13.01 14.56 -24.69
C VAL A 190 -13.50 13.98 -26.03
N SER A 191 -13.25 12.68 -26.25
CA SER A 191 -13.84 11.97 -27.38
C SER A 191 -15.30 11.63 -27.06
N THR A 192 -16.23 12.50 -27.42
CA THR A 192 -17.67 12.18 -27.41
C THR A 192 -17.99 11.28 -28.60
N GLY A 193 -17.96 9.96 -28.39
CA GLY A 193 -18.44 9.00 -29.36
C GLY A 193 -19.97 9.00 -29.42
N PHE A 194 -20.56 9.78 -30.32
CA PHE A 194 -21.98 9.69 -30.64
C PHE A 194 -22.20 8.67 -31.76
N GLY A 195 -22.44 7.42 -31.38
CA GLY A 195 -22.92 6.38 -32.29
C GLY A 195 -24.44 6.50 -32.44
N GLY A 196 -24.90 7.12 -33.53
CA GLY A 196 -26.33 7.20 -33.85
C GLY A 196 -26.85 5.88 -34.41
N THR A 197 -27.77 5.22 -33.71
CA THR A 197 -28.66 4.23 -34.31
C THR A 197 -30.08 4.53 -33.83
N GLY A 198 -30.98 4.79 -34.78
CA GLY A 198 -32.36 5.18 -34.51
C GLY A 198 -33.12 4.09 -33.76
N GLY A 199 -33.72 4.47 -32.64
CA GLY A 199 -34.60 3.66 -31.82
C GLY A 199 -34.78 4.35 -30.47
N GLY A 200 -36.01 4.72 -30.14
CA GLY A 200 -36.32 5.49 -28.92
C GLY A 200 -35.73 4.86 -27.66
N GLY A 201 -34.98 5.64 -26.89
CA GLY A 201 -34.31 5.18 -25.67
C GLY A 201 -33.45 6.30 -25.11
N GLY A 202 -33.53 6.52 -23.80
CA GLY A 202 -32.97 7.68 -23.11
C GLY A 202 -31.49 7.95 -23.43
N SER A 203 -31.15 9.23 -23.50
CA SER A 203 -29.77 9.70 -23.62
C SER A 203 -28.98 9.22 -22.40
N SER A 204 -28.09 8.26 -22.59
CA SER A 204 -27.06 7.92 -21.62
C SER A 204 -25.80 8.69 -22.01
N SER A 205 -25.47 9.72 -21.23
CA SER A 205 -24.15 10.33 -21.31
C SER A 205 -23.22 9.51 -20.42
N SER A 206 -22.29 8.78 -21.04
CA SER A 206 -21.20 8.12 -20.34
C SER A 206 -19.93 8.97 -20.48
N LEU A 207 -19.49 9.58 -19.39
CA LEU A 207 -18.16 10.20 -19.34
C LEU A 207 -17.19 9.13 -18.84
N SER A 208 -16.31 8.68 -19.72
CA SER A 208 -15.23 7.75 -19.37
C SER A 208 -13.89 8.46 -19.47
N GLY A 209 -13.14 8.48 -18.37
CA GLY A 209 -11.77 9.01 -18.30
C GLY A 209 -10.85 7.91 -17.79
N THR A 210 -9.73 7.70 -18.46
CA THR A 210 -8.68 6.77 -18.04
C THR A 210 -7.40 7.55 -17.80
N GLU A 211 -6.98 7.66 -16.56
CA GLU A 211 -5.70 8.27 -16.18
C GLU A 211 -4.69 7.16 -15.88
N THR A 212 -3.58 7.10 -16.62
CA THR A 212 -2.49 6.16 -16.37
C THR A 212 -1.28 6.89 -15.79
N THR A 213 -0.90 6.60 -14.55
CA THR A 213 0.33 7.14 -13.94
C THR A 213 1.40 6.05 -13.89
N ASN A 214 2.63 6.40 -14.30
CA ASN A 214 3.78 5.50 -14.26
C ASN A 214 4.97 6.21 -13.56
N LEU A 215 5.35 5.71 -12.39
CA LEU A 215 6.43 6.26 -11.57
C LEU A 215 7.74 6.46 -12.37
N LEU A 216 8.06 5.53 -13.25
CA LEU A 216 9.29 5.61 -14.03
C LEU A 216 9.21 6.73 -15.07
N GLN A 217 8.04 6.97 -15.65
CA GLN A 217 7.85 8.07 -16.60
C GLN A 217 7.93 9.44 -15.91
N ASP A 218 7.44 9.53 -14.67
CA ASP A 218 7.57 10.73 -13.84
C ASP A 218 9.05 10.99 -13.48
N VAL A 219 9.77 9.94 -13.06
CA VAL A 219 11.21 10.03 -12.77
C VAL A 219 12.03 10.39 -14.01
N GLN A 220 11.72 9.79 -15.17
CA GLN A 220 12.37 10.13 -16.44
C GLN A 220 12.15 11.60 -16.81
N THR A 221 10.92 12.09 -16.69
CA THR A 221 10.57 13.49 -16.98
C THR A 221 11.28 14.45 -16.02
N GLY A 222 11.35 14.11 -14.73
CA GLY A 222 12.06 14.88 -13.71
C GLY A 222 13.57 14.94 -13.97
N LEU A 223 14.19 13.80 -14.29
CA LEU A 223 15.61 13.74 -14.61
C LEU A 223 15.95 14.44 -15.92
N ASP A 224 15.09 14.34 -16.93
CA ASP A 224 15.23 15.07 -18.19
C ASP A 224 15.07 16.58 -18.03
N ALA A 225 14.37 17.06 -17.00
CA ALA A 225 14.29 18.48 -16.65
C ALA A 225 15.53 18.98 -15.89
N LEU A 226 16.25 18.09 -15.20
CA LEU A 226 17.45 18.41 -14.42
C LEU A 226 18.76 18.32 -15.23
N LYS A 227 18.73 17.72 -16.42
CA LYS A 227 19.92 17.59 -17.28
C LYS A 227 20.32 18.92 -17.92
N SER A 228 21.62 19.10 -18.15
CA SER A 228 22.12 20.19 -19.00
C SER A 228 21.90 19.89 -20.49
N ALA A 229 22.16 20.89 -21.34
CA ALA A 229 22.15 20.73 -22.79
C ALA A 229 23.14 19.65 -23.29
N ASP A 230 24.27 19.47 -22.59
CA ASP A 230 25.28 18.46 -22.91
C ASP A 230 25.06 17.13 -22.15
N GLY A 231 24.03 17.06 -21.31
CA GLY A 231 23.74 15.94 -20.44
C GLY A 231 23.15 14.74 -21.19
N LYS A 232 23.63 13.54 -20.87
CA LYS A 232 23.11 12.27 -21.42
C LYS A 232 22.72 11.32 -20.31
N ILE A 233 21.50 10.80 -20.37
CA ILE A 233 20.99 9.82 -19.40
C ILE A 233 20.61 8.53 -20.12
N ILE A 234 20.99 7.39 -19.55
CA ILE A 234 20.68 6.05 -20.03
C ILE A 234 19.96 5.31 -18.91
N TYR A 235 18.76 4.83 -19.20
CA TYR A 235 17.90 4.12 -18.26
C TYR A 235 17.94 2.62 -18.54
N ASN A 236 18.38 1.82 -17.57
CA ASN A 236 18.15 0.38 -17.57
C ASN A 236 17.02 0.04 -16.60
N ARG A 237 15.81 -0.06 -17.16
CA ARG A 237 14.56 -0.31 -16.41
C ARG A 237 14.57 -1.66 -15.69
N MET A 238 15.10 -2.70 -16.32
CA MET A 238 15.10 -4.04 -15.73
C MET A 238 16.07 -4.15 -14.56
N ALA A 239 17.21 -3.46 -14.65
CA ALA A 239 18.23 -3.48 -13.59
C ALA A 239 18.02 -2.40 -12.52
N GLY A 240 17.09 -1.45 -12.71
CA GLY A 240 16.95 -0.29 -11.82
C GLY A 240 18.17 0.63 -11.83
N ILE A 241 18.97 0.63 -12.91
CA ILE A 241 20.21 1.40 -12.99
C ILE A 241 20.01 2.58 -13.94
N ILE A 242 20.47 3.75 -13.52
CA ILE A 242 20.46 4.98 -14.30
C ILE A 242 21.91 5.44 -14.44
N PHE A 243 22.41 5.52 -15.67
CA PHE A 243 23.70 6.15 -15.96
C PHE A 243 23.46 7.57 -16.41
N ALA A 244 24.00 8.54 -15.70
CA ALA A 244 23.91 9.95 -16.07
C ALA A 244 25.30 10.51 -16.31
N THR A 245 25.50 11.14 -17.47
CA THR A 245 26.69 11.90 -17.80
C THR A 245 26.33 13.38 -17.88
N ASP A 246 26.78 14.18 -16.93
CA ASP A 246 26.46 15.62 -16.85
C ASP A 246 27.50 16.36 -15.98
N TYR A 247 27.35 17.66 -15.83
CA TYR A 247 28.13 18.47 -14.90
C TYR A 247 27.86 18.04 -13.44
N PRO A 248 28.88 18.05 -12.55
CA PRO A 248 28.76 17.58 -11.17
C PRO A 248 27.56 18.18 -10.40
N ARG A 249 27.31 19.48 -10.57
CA ARG A 249 26.18 20.18 -9.95
C ARG A 249 24.82 19.57 -10.31
N ASN A 250 24.65 19.15 -11.56
CA ASN A 250 23.40 18.54 -12.03
C ASN A 250 23.30 17.10 -11.54
N LEU A 251 24.41 16.36 -11.52
CA LEU A 251 24.45 15.01 -10.97
C LEU A 251 24.10 14.99 -9.47
N ASP A 252 24.56 15.97 -8.69
CA ASP A 252 24.21 16.12 -7.28
C ASP A 252 22.71 16.46 -7.09
N ALA A 253 22.15 17.29 -7.96
CA ALA A 253 20.72 17.59 -7.98
C ALA A 253 19.88 16.37 -8.34
N MET A 254 20.29 15.61 -9.36
CA MET A 254 19.67 14.34 -9.77
C MET A 254 19.73 13.31 -8.63
N GLN A 255 20.87 13.21 -7.95
CA GLN A 255 21.04 12.33 -6.79
C GLN A 255 20.05 12.69 -5.68
N SER A 256 20.00 13.96 -5.27
CA SER A 256 19.10 14.43 -4.22
C SER A 256 17.64 14.19 -4.59
N PHE A 257 17.28 14.41 -5.86
CA PHE A 257 15.94 14.11 -6.38
C PHE A 257 15.63 12.61 -6.29
N LEU A 258 16.51 11.75 -6.80
CA LEU A 258 16.33 10.29 -6.75
C LEU A 258 16.22 9.78 -5.32
N GLU A 259 17.08 10.25 -4.41
CA GLU A 259 17.02 9.90 -2.99
C GLU A 259 15.69 10.32 -2.36
N SER A 260 15.18 11.52 -2.68
CA SER A 260 13.88 11.97 -2.16
C SER A 260 12.70 11.13 -2.66
N VAL A 261 12.69 10.79 -3.95
CA VAL A 261 11.65 9.93 -4.56
C VAL A 261 11.75 8.51 -4.00
N GLN A 262 12.97 7.97 -3.93
CA GLN A 262 13.22 6.63 -3.39
C GLN A 262 12.77 6.54 -1.94
N ASN A 263 13.15 7.51 -1.10
CA ASN A 263 12.75 7.56 0.30
C ASN A 263 11.24 7.71 0.48
N ALA A 264 10.53 8.36 -0.44
CA ALA A 264 9.08 8.45 -0.40
C ALA A 264 8.41 7.12 -0.77
N VAL A 265 8.88 6.44 -1.82
CA VAL A 265 8.25 5.20 -2.34
C VAL A 265 8.55 3.97 -1.47
N HIS A 266 9.71 3.90 -0.81
CA HIS A 266 10.12 2.75 -0.01
C HIS A 266 9.53 2.68 1.39
N ARG A 267 8.83 3.72 1.85
CA ARG A 267 8.22 3.70 3.18
C ARG A 267 7.24 2.55 3.24
N GLN A 268 7.35 1.73 4.28
CA GLN A 268 6.47 0.61 4.51
C GLN A 268 5.53 0.91 5.68
N VAL A 269 4.31 0.40 5.60
CA VAL A 269 3.33 0.47 6.68
C VAL A 269 2.71 -0.91 6.91
N VAL A 270 2.58 -1.27 8.17
CA VAL A 270 1.72 -2.37 8.63
C VAL A 270 0.38 -1.79 9.02
N ILE A 271 -0.67 -2.35 8.48
CA ILE A 271 -2.04 -1.99 8.79
C ILE A 271 -2.61 -3.15 9.60
N GLU A 272 -2.98 -2.85 10.84
CA GLU A 272 -3.72 -3.77 11.71
C GLU A 272 -5.19 -3.41 11.66
N ALA A 273 -6.02 -4.38 11.26
CA ALA A 273 -7.47 -4.24 11.32
C ALA A 273 -8.00 -5.06 12.49
N LYS A 274 -8.89 -4.48 13.31
CA LYS A 274 -9.69 -5.21 14.30
C LYS A 274 -11.15 -5.17 13.88
N ILE A 275 -11.68 -6.35 13.63
CA ILE A 275 -13.05 -6.57 13.20
C ILE A 275 -13.76 -7.20 14.39
N VAL A 276 -14.68 -6.46 14.99
CA VAL A 276 -15.49 -6.92 16.12
C VAL A 276 -16.93 -7.00 15.67
N GLU A 277 -17.49 -8.18 15.68
CA GLU A 277 -18.92 -8.40 15.45
C GLU A 277 -19.59 -8.77 16.77
N VAL A 278 -20.61 -8.00 17.16
CA VAL A 278 -21.42 -8.27 18.33
C VAL A 278 -22.80 -8.70 17.86
N LYS A 279 -23.19 -9.94 18.19
CA LYS A 279 -24.51 -10.51 17.91
C LYS A 279 -25.31 -10.58 19.20
N LEU A 280 -26.45 -9.89 19.25
CA LEU A 280 -27.42 -9.98 20.33
C LEU A 280 -28.69 -10.68 19.79
N ASN A 281 -28.99 -11.83 20.36
CA ASN A 281 -30.20 -12.59 20.08
C ASN A 281 -31.15 -12.45 21.29
N ASP A 282 -32.37 -12.00 21.03
CA ASP A 282 -33.47 -11.95 22.00
C ASP A 282 -34.65 -12.73 21.40
N ASP A 283 -34.85 -13.95 21.89
CA ASP A 283 -35.94 -14.83 21.48
C ASP A 283 -36.97 -14.92 22.61
N SER A 284 -38.21 -14.58 22.28
CA SER A 284 -39.34 -14.67 23.20
C SER A 284 -40.47 -15.46 22.57
N GLN A 285 -40.95 -16.45 23.32
CA GLN A 285 -42.10 -17.25 22.94
C GLN A 285 -43.16 -17.18 24.03
N VAL A 286 -44.37 -16.78 23.65
CA VAL A 286 -45.54 -16.77 24.54
C VAL A 286 -46.73 -17.38 23.83
N GLY A 287 -47.40 -18.32 24.51
CA GLY A 287 -48.68 -18.87 24.10
C GLY A 287 -48.80 -20.36 24.37
N VAL A 288 -49.92 -20.93 23.92
CA VAL A 288 -50.23 -22.35 24.06
C VAL A 288 -50.04 -23.04 22.71
N ASN A 289 -49.42 -24.21 22.70
CA ASN A 289 -49.22 -25.00 21.48
C ASN A 289 -50.50 -25.77 21.13
N TRP A 290 -51.46 -25.09 20.51
CA TRP A 290 -52.76 -25.68 20.16
C TRP A 290 -52.70 -26.74 19.06
N THR A 291 -51.66 -26.77 18.22
CA THR A 291 -51.50 -27.84 17.22
C THR A 291 -51.08 -29.16 17.85
N ALA A 292 -50.31 -29.15 18.94
CA ALA A 292 -50.07 -30.36 19.74
C ALA A 292 -51.32 -30.81 20.54
N VAL A 293 -52.16 -29.85 20.95
CA VAL A 293 -53.40 -30.11 21.70
C VAL A 293 -54.54 -30.62 20.81
N LEU A 294 -54.74 -30.02 19.62
CA LEU A 294 -55.82 -30.36 18.68
C LEU A 294 -55.38 -31.38 17.62
N GLY A 295 -54.08 -31.56 17.40
CA GLY A 295 -53.51 -32.44 16.39
C GLY A 295 -53.80 -33.93 16.61
N ASN A 296 -54.27 -34.31 17.80
CA ASN A 296 -54.58 -35.71 18.11
C ASN A 296 -56.07 -36.05 18.08
N THR A 297 -57.00 -35.09 17.96
CA THR A 297 -58.45 -35.39 18.02
C THR A 297 -59.27 -34.32 17.32
N LEU A 298 -59.77 -34.64 16.12
CA LEU A 298 -61.03 -34.13 15.55
C LEU A 298 -61.33 -34.94 14.27
N ARG A 299 -61.75 -36.19 14.43
CA ARG A 299 -62.45 -36.95 13.38
C ARG A 299 -63.95 -36.70 13.56
N ILE A 300 -64.52 -35.87 12.69
CA ILE A 300 -65.97 -35.71 12.55
C ILE A 300 -66.39 -36.72 11.50
N GLU A 301 -66.76 -37.91 11.91
CA GLU A 301 -67.66 -38.73 11.10
C GLU A 301 -69.10 -38.14 11.32
N GLN A 302 -70.10 -38.37 10.50
CA GLN A 302 -71.51 -38.05 10.85
C GLN A 302 -72.37 -39.21 10.36
N PRO A 303 -73.35 -39.72 11.12
CA PRO A 303 -74.25 -40.75 10.63
C PRO A 303 -75.25 -40.05 9.71
N LEU A 304 -75.02 -40.09 8.41
CA LEU A 304 -76.13 -39.87 7.48
C LEU A 304 -76.96 -41.15 7.45
N SER A 305 -78.13 -41.10 8.09
CA SER A 305 -79.11 -42.19 8.07
C SER A 305 -79.64 -42.38 6.64
N VAL A 306 -79.09 -43.37 5.93
CA VAL A 306 -79.77 -44.02 4.80
C VAL A 306 -80.51 -45.25 5.35
N PRO A 307 -81.76 -45.51 4.92
CA PRO A 307 -82.55 -46.62 5.47
C PRO A 307 -81.81 -47.96 5.29
N GLY A 308 -81.40 -48.58 6.41
CA GLY A 308 -80.80 -49.93 6.42
C GLY A 308 -79.38 -50.09 6.97
N GLY A 309 -78.72 -49.03 7.48
CA GLY A 309 -77.40 -49.18 8.12
C GLY A 309 -77.02 -48.00 9.02
N TYR A 310 -76.28 -48.27 10.10
CA TYR A 310 -75.74 -47.24 10.99
C TYR A 310 -74.30 -46.89 10.56
N ILE A 311 -74.02 -45.61 10.34
CA ILE A 311 -72.65 -45.09 10.21
C ILE A 311 -72.31 -44.42 11.54
N SER A 312 -71.48 -45.03 12.39
CA SER A 312 -71.05 -44.41 13.65
C SER A 312 -70.05 -43.29 13.37
N VAL A 313 -70.16 -42.22 14.15
CA VAL A 313 -69.06 -41.28 14.37
C VAL A 313 -68.68 -41.29 15.83
N GLY A 314 -67.40 -41.57 16.07
CA GLY A 314 -66.76 -41.36 17.35
C GLY A 314 -65.91 -40.09 17.34
N ALA A 315 -66.21 -39.16 18.24
CA ALA A 315 -65.26 -38.13 18.66
C ALA A 315 -64.66 -38.55 20.01
N THR A 316 -63.47 -39.11 20.00
CA THR A 316 -62.67 -39.29 21.22
C THR A 316 -62.07 -37.94 21.57
N VAL A 317 -62.44 -37.38 22.72
CA VAL A 317 -61.75 -36.24 23.31
C VAL A 317 -60.58 -36.81 24.11
N GLY A 318 -59.36 -36.60 23.63
CA GLY A 318 -58.14 -36.99 24.32
C GLY A 318 -57.87 -36.07 25.52
N ASP A 319 -57.07 -36.55 26.47
CA ASP A 319 -56.73 -35.81 27.68
C ASP A 319 -56.19 -34.41 27.34
N PHE A 320 -56.89 -33.38 27.82
CA PHE A 320 -56.54 -31.99 27.60
C PHE A 320 -55.32 -31.62 28.45
N THR A 321 -54.13 -31.78 27.89
CA THR A 321 -52.89 -31.30 28.49
C THR A 321 -52.42 -30.05 27.74
N ALA A 322 -52.97 -28.89 28.10
CA ALA A 322 -52.48 -27.61 27.58
C ALA A 322 -51.23 -27.18 28.36
N THR A 323 -50.07 -27.31 27.73
CA THR A 323 -48.82 -26.80 28.30
C THR A 323 -48.65 -25.33 27.95
N LEU A 324 -48.76 -24.45 28.96
CA LEU A 324 -48.39 -23.05 28.82
C LEU A 324 -46.86 -22.96 28.75
N THR A 325 -46.34 -22.45 27.63
CA THR A 325 -44.90 -22.24 27.45
C THR A 325 -44.63 -20.75 27.35
N ALA A 326 -43.91 -20.21 28.35
CA ALA A 326 -43.31 -18.89 28.31
C ALA A 326 -41.80 -19.09 28.43
N LEU A 327 -41.07 -18.86 27.34
CA LEU A 327 -39.62 -18.99 27.30
C LEU A 327 -39.05 -17.69 26.74
N ALA A 328 -38.06 -17.12 27.43
CA ALA A 328 -37.27 -15.99 26.96
C ALA A 328 -35.80 -16.38 27.03
N ASN A 329 -35.11 -16.31 25.89
CA ASN A 329 -33.70 -16.62 25.76
C ASN A 329 -32.95 -15.37 25.27
N GLN A 330 -31.94 -14.96 26.02
CA GLN A 330 -31.07 -13.84 25.62
C GLN A 330 -29.63 -14.32 25.50
N GLY A 331 -29.00 -14.08 24.34
CA GLY A 331 -27.63 -14.50 24.06
C GLY A 331 -26.82 -13.38 23.42
N LYS A 332 -25.61 -13.15 23.95
CA LYS A 332 -24.61 -12.23 23.37
C LYS A 332 -23.40 -13.04 22.89
N VAL A 333 -23.01 -12.87 21.64
CA VAL A 333 -21.83 -13.51 21.04
C VAL A 333 -20.93 -12.42 20.46
N ASP A 334 -19.67 -12.39 20.90
CA ASP A 334 -18.65 -11.46 20.40
C ASP A 334 -17.66 -12.25 19.52
N VAL A 335 -17.53 -11.86 18.25
CA VAL A 335 -16.57 -12.44 17.30
C VAL A 335 -15.49 -11.40 17.03
N LEU A 336 -14.24 -11.70 17.38
CA LEU A 336 -13.08 -10.83 17.14
C LEU A 336 -12.12 -11.46 16.14
N SER A 337 -11.82 -10.73 15.07
CA SER A 337 -10.73 -11.04 14.14
C SER A 337 -9.76 -9.87 14.09
N SER A 338 -8.45 -10.15 14.03
CA SER A 338 -7.41 -9.10 13.99
C SER A 338 -6.39 -9.33 12.85
N PRO A 339 -6.82 -9.30 11.58
CA PRO A 339 -5.91 -9.47 10.46
C PRO A 339 -4.93 -8.29 10.36
N THR A 340 -3.72 -8.60 9.90
CA THR A 340 -2.66 -7.60 9.67
C THR A 340 -2.09 -7.78 8.27
N VAL A 341 -1.81 -6.67 7.59
CA VAL A 341 -1.14 -6.68 6.28
C VAL A 341 -0.04 -5.63 6.27
N SER A 342 1.09 -5.92 5.63
CA SER A 342 2.16 -4.94 5.39
C SER A 342 2.19 -4.58 3.92
N THR A 343 2.28 -3.29 3.61
CA THR A 343 2.41 -2.81 2.23
C THR A 343 3.32 -1.60 2.14
N LEU A 344 3.79 -1.31 0.93
CA LEU A 344 4.59 -0.14 0.63
C LEU A 344 3.72 1.11 0.43
N ASN A 345 4.37 2.27 0.45
CA ASN A 345 3.72 3.53 0.21
C ASN A 345 3.08 3.57 -1.18
N ASN A 346 1.83 4.03 -1.26
CA ASN A 346 1.02 4.10 -2.47
C ASN A 346 0.73 2.74 -3.13
N GLN A 347 0.91 1.61 -2.42
CA GLN A 347 0.62 0.28 -2.94
C GLN A 347 -0.63 -0.33 -2.26
N PRO A 348 -1.65 -0.75 -3.04
CA PRO A 348 -2.86 -1.33 -2.48
C PRO A 348 -2.57 -2.67 -1.80
N ALA A 349 -3.28 -2.93 -0.71
CA ALA A 349 -3.21 -4.14 0.06
C ALA A 349 -4.61 -4.69 0.29
N ILE A 350 -4.82 -5.95 -0.09
CA ILE A 350 -6.12 -6.61 0.02
C ILE A 350 -6.07 -7.63 1.15
N ILE A 351 -6.96 -7.49 2.12
CA ILE A 351 -7.21 -8.46 3.17
C ILE A 351 -8.57 -9.10 2.90
N ARG A 352 -8.61 -10.43 2.82
CA ARG A 352 -9.85 -11.19 2.69
C ARG A 352 -9.98 -12.18 3.83
N VAL A 353 -11.04 -12.07 4.61
CA VAL A 353 -11.35 -12.94 5.75
C VAL A 353 -12.77 -13.47 5.58
N GLY A 354 -12.93 -14.78 5.47
CA GLY A 354 -14.25 -15.37 5.26
C GLY A 354 -14.20 -16.77 4.66
N THR A 355 -15.37 -17.24 4.23
CA THR A 355 -15.57 -18.52 3.54
C THR A 355 -16.08 -18.27 2.13
N GLN A 356 -15.93 -19.27 1.26
CA GLN A 356 -16.45 -19.22 -0.11
C GLN A 356 -17.54 -20.28 -0.22
N ASP A 357 -18.79 -19.85 -0.41
CA ASP A 357 -19.91 -20.75 -0.59
C ASP A 357 -20.00 -21.15 -2.07
N VAL A 358 -20.33 -22.41 -2.33
CA VAL A 358 -20.32 -23.00 -3.68
C VAL A 358 -21.75 -23.39 -4.05
N PHE A 359 -22.21 -22.93 -5.20
CA PHE A 359 -23.51 -23.30 -5.76
C PHE A 359 -23.35 -23.68 -7.24
N PHE A 360 -24.24 -24.52 -7.75
CA PHE A 360 -24.11 -25.07 -9.10
C PHE A 360 -25.10 -24.40 -10.05
N THR A 361 -24.65 -23.75 -11.11
CA THR A 361 -25.54 -23.22 -12.16
C THR A 361 -25.64 -24.22 -13.30
N THR A 362 -26.86 -24.47 -13.76
CA THR A 362 -27.10 -25.34 -14.92
C THR A 362 -27.29 -24.47 -16.15
N THR A 363 -26.34 -24.55 -17.09
CA THR A 363 -26.46 -23.89 -18.39
C THR A 363 -26.96 -24.91 -19.42
N VAL A 364 -28.06 -24.60 -20.10
CA VAL A 364 -28.57 -25.38 -21.23
C VAL A 364 -28.19 -24.70 -22.53
N GLN A 365 -27.42 -25.39 -23.38
CA GLN A 365 -27.22 -24.96 -24.75
C GLN A 365 -28.32 -25.55 -25.62
N VAL A 366 -29.09 -24.68 -26.27
CA VAL A 366 -30.22 -25.03 -27.13
C VAL A 366 -29.85 -24.74 -28.57
N ASP A 367 -30.18 -25.65 -29.49
CA ASP A 367 -30.01 -25.44 -30.92
C ASP A 367 -30.91 -24.27 -31.38
N PRO A 368 -30.35 -23.17 -31.91
CA PRO A 368 -31.13 -22.01 -32.33
C PRO A 368 -32.07 -22.30 -33.51
N ARG A 369 -31.92 -23.42 -34.23
CA ARG A 369 -32.79 -23.79 -35.35
C ARG A 369 -33.92 -24.76 -34.99
N THR A 370 -33.71 -25.61 -33.99
CA THR A 370 -34.67 -26.69 -33.65
C THR A 370 -35.28 -26.54 -32.26
N GLY A 371 -34.73 -25.68 -31.40
CA GLY A 371 -35.16 -25.54 -30.01
C GLY A 371 -34.82 -26.75 -29.15
N THR A 372 -34.03 -27.70 -29.66
CA THR A 372 -33.64 -28.93 -28.94
C THR A 372 -32.45 -28.63 -28.04
N ILE A 373 -32.45 -29.15 -26.80
CA ILE A 373 -31.31 -29.05 -25.88
C ILE A 373 -30.17 -29.93 -26.42
N ILE A 374 -29.05 -29.32 -26.79
CA ILE A 374 -27.87 -30.01 -27.34
C ILE A 374 -26.94 -30.47 -26.21
N GLN A 375 -26.82 -29.69 -25.15
CA GLN A 375 -25.92 -29.98 -24.03
C GLN A 375 -26.42 -29.32 -22.75
N THR A 376 -26.33 -30.04 -21.63
CA THR A 376 -26.54 -29.51 -20.28
C THR A 376 -25.21 -29.56 -19.56
N ALA A 377 -24.72 -28.41 -19.10
CA ALA A 377 -23.50 -28.32 -18.32
C ALA A 377 -23.82 -27.71 -16.95
N THR A 378 -23.33 -28.36 -15.89
CA THR A 378 -23.43 -27.86 -14.53
C THR A 378 -22.09 -27.26 -14.14
N VAL A 379 -22.05 -25.94 -13.95
CA VAL A 379 -20.83 -25.19 -13.63
C VAL A 379 -20.86 -24.80 -12.15
N PRO A 380 -19.84 -25.14 -11.35
CA PRO A 380 -19.72 -24.61 -9.99
C PRO A 380 -19.45 -23.10 -10.06
N SER A 381 -20.29 -22.33 -9.37
CA SER A 381 -20.13 -20.91 -9.10
C SER A 381 -19.90 -20.71 -7.61
N THR A 382 -19.26 -19.60 -7.27
CA THR A 382 -18.87 -19.34 -5.89
C THR A 382 -19.17 -17.92 -5.48
N ILE A 383 -19.60 -17.74 -4.23
CA ILE A 383 -19.80 -16.43 -3.64
C ILE A 383 -18.97 -16.29 -2.38
N ASN A 384 -18.43 -15.10 -2.16
CA ASN A 384 -17.54 -14.82 -1.03
C ASN A 384 -18.40 -14.34 0.13
N GLU A 385 -18.33 -15.00 1.28
CA GLU A 385 -18.97 -14.59 2.52
C GLU A 385 -17.90 -14.18 3.53
N GLY A 386 -18.00 -12.97 4.09
CA GLY A 386 -17.03 -12.41 5.03
C GLY A 386 -16.65 -10.97 4.70
N VAL A 387 -15.48 -10.55 5.18
CA VAL A 387 -14.94 -9.20 5.04
C VAL A 387 -13.81 -9.17 4.02
N LEU A 388 -13.95 -8.31 3.02
CA LEU A 388 -12.90 -7.88 2.12
C LEU A 388 -12.52 -6.45 2.50
N LEU A 389 -11.24 -6.17 2.63
CA LEU A 389 -10.73 -4.86 2.97
C LEU A 389 -9.60 -4.53 1.99
N ASP A 390 -9.85 -3.58 1.11
CA ASP A 390 -8.83 -2.98 0.25
C ASP A 390 -8.35 -1.66 0.88
N VAL A 391 -7.04 -1.54 1.08
CA VAL A 391 -6.41 -0.35 1.67
C VAL A 391 -5.22 0.08 0.84
N THR A 392 -5.22 1.34 0.42
CA THR A 392 -4.06 2.00 -0.19
C THR A 392 -3.53 3.08 0.75
N PRO A 393 -2.37 2.91 1.38
CA PRO A 393 -1.78 3.91 2.25
C PRO A 393 -0.91 4.92 1.47
N GLN A 394 -0.83 6.13 2.00
CA GLN A 394 0.07 7.20 1.60
C GLN A 394 0.73 7.79 2.84
N ILE A 395 2.05 7.76 2.91
CA ILE A 395 2.85 8.22 4.05
C ILE A 395 3.47 9.56 3.70
N SER A 396 3.07 10.60 4.44
CA SER A 396 3.61 11.96 4.33
C SER A 396 4.95 12.09 5.07
N ASP A 397 5.73 13.13 4.76
CA ASP A 397 7.04 13.38 5.39
C ASP A 397 6.96 13.72 6.88
N ASP A 398 5.81 14.24 7.33
CA ASP A 398 5.50 14.49 8.74
C ASP A 398 5.11 13.21 9.52
N GLY A 399 5.23 12.03 8.89
CA GLY A 399 4.88 10.74 9.47
C GLY A 399 3.37 10.49 9.57
N ILE A 400 2.55 11.32 8.93
CA ILE A 400 1.11 11.13 8.88
C ILE A 400 0.77 10.14 7.75
N ILE A 401 -0.01 9.13 8.08
CA ILE A 401 -0.50 8.10 7.16
C ILE A 401 -1.91 8.47 6.73
N MET A 402 -2.10 8.72 5.45
CA MET A 402 -3.41 8.79 4.82
C MET A 402 -3.74 7.43 4.21
N MET A 403 -4.94 6.92 4.36
CA MET A 403 -5.33 5.63 3.79
C MET A 403 -6.64 5.82 3.03
N ASN A 404 -6.67 5.35 1.78
CA ASN A 404 -7.92 5.11 1.06
C ASN A 404 -8.36 3.68 1.36
N ILE A 405 -9.58 3.52 1.88
CA ILE A 405 -10.08 2.28 2.45
C ILE A 405 -11.43 1.97 1.84
N HIS A 406 -11.54 0.75 1.33
CA HIS A 406 -12.72 0.20 0.70
C HIS A 406 -13.07 -1.16 1.32
N PRO A 407 -13.79 -1.17 2.45
CA PRO A 407 -14.32 -2.38 3.05
C PRO A 407 -15.58 -2.83 2.32
N THR A 408 -15.65 -4.13 2.03
CA THR A 408 -16.86 -4.83 1.59
C THR A 408 -17.14 -5.97 2.55
N VAL A 409 -18.38 -6.05 3.05
CA VAL A 409 -18.86 -7.10 3.94
C VAL A 409 -19.99 -7.83 3.24
N THR A 410 -19.85 -9.13 3.07
CA THR A 410 -20.85 -9.98 2.46
C THR A 410 -21.35 -11.01 3.46
N GLU A 411 -22.67 -11.07 3.65
CA GLU A 411 -23.33 -12.00 4.57
C GLU A 411 -24.43 -12.78 3.83
N ARG A 412 -24.54 -14.09 4.07
CA ARG A 412 -25.64 -14.88 3.50
C ARG A 412 -26.94 -14.64 4.29
N THR A 413 -27.97 -14.13 3.62
CA THR A 413 -29.27 -13.84 4.23
C THR A 413 -30.36 -14.85 3.91
N GLY A 414 -30.13 -15.71 2.91
CA GLY A 414 -31.10 -16.75 2.53
C GLY A 414 -30.66 -17.61 1.35
N GLN A 415 -31.65 -18.28 0.76
CA GLN A 415 -31.49 -19.11 -0.43
C GLN A 415 -32.73 -18.96 -1.33
N ALA A 416 -32.52 -18.86 -2.64
CA ALA A 416 -33.57 -18.88 -3.65
C ALA A 416 -33.42 -20.13 -4.50
N THR A 417 -34.51 -20.89 -4.64
CA THR A 417 -34.53 -22.07 -5.52
C THR A 417 -35.08 -21.66 -6.89
N SER A 418 -34.30 -21.91 -7.94
CA SER A 418 -34.73 -21.69 -9.32
C SER A 418 -35.85 -22.68 -9.69
N PRO A 419 -36.66 -22.39 -10.72
CA PRO A 419 -37.68 -23.31 -11.21
C PRO A 419 -37.13 -24.69 -11.66
N GLN A 420 -35.81 -24.80 -11.87
CA GLN A 420 -35.11 -26.02 -12.27
C GLN A 420 -34.50 -26.77 -11.07
N GLY A 421 -34.79 -26.35 -9.83
CA GLY A 421 -34.35 -27.00 -8.59
C GLY A 421 -32.97 -26.57 -8.09
N THR A 422 -32.25 -25.72 -8.83
CA THR A 422 -30.96 -25.17 -8.40
C THR A 422 -31.18 -24.15 -7.29
N THR A 423 -30.55 -24.34 -6.13
CA THR A 423 -30.62 -23.37 -5.04
C THR A 423 -29.40 -22.45 -5.04
N VAL A 424 -29.63 -21.14 -5.04
CA VAL A 424 -28.62 -20.08 -5.07
C VAL A 424 -28.71 -19.29 -3.77
N PRO A 425 -27.59 -18.99 -3.09
CA PRO A 425 -27.61 -18.15 -1.89
C PRO A 425 -28.04 -16.72 -2.22
N ILE A 426 -28.85 -16.13 -1.34
CA ILE A 426 -29.09 -14.67 -1.32
C ILE A 426 -28.08 -14.08 -0.35
N VAL A 427 -27.33 -13.08 -0.80
CA VAL A 427 -26.35 -12.37 0.04
C VAL A 427 -26.74 -10.91 0.19
N ASP A 428 -26.39 -10.34 1.34
CA ASP A 428 -26.37 -8.90 1.58
C ASP A 428 -24.93 -8.41 1.49
N VAL A 429 -24.70 -7.36 0.70
CA VAL A 429 -23.38 -6.78 0.46
C VAL A 429 -23.39 -5.35 0.94
N ARG A 430 -22.43 -5.01 1.77
CA ARG A 430 -22.30 -3.69 2.38
C ARG A 430 -20.90 -3.17 2.10
N GLU A 431 -20.81 -1.98 1.55
CA GLU A 431 -19.57 -1.42 1.03
C GLU A 431 -19.47 0.05 1.39
N THR A 432 -18.26 0.56 1.57
CA THR A 432 -18.02 1.98 1.85
C THR A 432 -16.67 2.40 1.29
N ASP A 433 -16.58 3.58 0.68
CA ASP A 433 -15.33 4.21 0.28
C ASP A 433 -15.01 5.37 1.23
N THR A 434 -13.83 5.38 1.84
CA THR A 434 -13.41 6.47 2.73
C THR A 434 -11.93 6.74 2.68
N VAL A 435 -11.55 7.99 2.96
CA VAL A 435 -10.15 8.40 3.11
C VAL A 435 -9.94 8.93 4.53
N VAL A 436 -9.01 8.33 5.26
CA VAL A 436 -8.70 8.71 6.65
C VAL A 436 -7.26 9.16 6.77
N ARG A 437 -6.98 10.09 7.68
CA ARG A 437 -5.63 10.61 7.97
C ARG A 437 -5.32 10.39 9.45
N LEU A 438 -4.24 9.67 9.74
CA LEU A 438 -3.89 9.20 11.08
C LEU A 438 -2.39 9.28 11.32
N ARG A 439 -1.97 9.48 12.57
CA ARG A 439 -0.57 9.31 12.95
C ARG A 439 -0.24 7.84 13.15
N GLN A 440 1.05 7.54 13.21
CA GLN A 440 1.55 6.21 13.51
C GLN A 440 0.99 5.71 14.86
N GLY A 441 0.37 4.53 14.85
CA GLY A 441 -0.18 3.88 16.03
C GLY A 441 -1.55 4.39 16.48
N GLU A 442 -2.10 5.43 15.85
CA GLU A 442 -3.46 5.89 16.13
C GLU A 442 -4.50 4.94 15.52
N THR A 443 -5.57 4.67 16.23
CA THR A 443 -6.66 3.82 15.75
C THR A 443 -7.81 4.69 15.23
N VAL A 444 -8.29 4.39 14.03
CA VAL A 444 -9.49 4.99 13.46
C VAL A 444 -10.65 4.01 13.47
N PHE A 445 -11.84 4.55 13.67
CA PHE A 445 -13.11 3.86 13.46
C PHE A 445 -13.62 4.15 12.05
N ILE A 446 -13.77 3.11 11.23
CA ILE A 446 -14.05 3.25 9.79
C ILE A 446 -15.53 3.06 9.50
N GLY A 447 -16.21 2.24 10.31
CA GLY A 447 -17.62 1.97 10.14
C GLY A 447 -18.19 1.12 11.27
N GLY A 448 -19.45 1.43 11.59
CA GLY A 448 -20.35 0.65 12.42
C GLY A 448 -21.53 0.21 11.57
N LEU A 449 -21.64 -1.08 11.31
CA LEU A 449 -22.70 -1.67 10.50
C LEU A 449 -23.70 -2.30 11.47
N ILE A 450 -24.82 -1.60 11.70
CA ILE A 450 -25.87 -2.06 12.60
C ILE A 450 -26.96 -2.71 11.74
N SER A 451 -27.29 -3.96 12.04
CA SER A 451 -28.44 -4.66 11.50
C SER A 451 -29.38 -4.99 12.65
N ASP A 452 -30.66 -4.65 12.50
CA ASP A 452 -31.71 -5.04 13.43
C ASP A 452 -32.81 -5.76 12.65
N ARG A 453 -33.04 -7.03 12.98
CA ARG A 453 -34.02 -7.88 12.31
C ARG A 453 -34.96 -8.48 13.33
N THR A 454 -36.22 -8.08 13.24
CA THR A 454 -37.30 -8.68 14.02
C THR A 454 -38.12 -9.63 13.14
N LEU A 455 -38.19 -10.91 13.51
CA LEU A 455 -39.08 -11.90 12.92
C LEU A 455 -40.23 -12.18 13.90
N VAL A 456 -41.47 -11.92 13.48
CA VAL A 456 -42.66 -12.25 14.27
C VAL A 456 -43.42 -13.36 13.57
N THR A 457 -43.50 -14.53 14.19
CA THR A 457 -44.31 -15.65 13.72
C THR A 457 -45.53 -15.81 14.63
N ILE A 458 -46.72 -15.72 14.04
CA ILE A 458 -47.99 -15.87 14.77
C ILE A 458 -48.69 -17.12 14.25
N ASN A 459 -48.70 -18.17 15.08
CA ASN A 459 -49.49 -19.37 14.83
C ASN A 459 -50.81 -19.23 15.58
N LYS A 460 -51.95 -19.24 14.88
CA LYS A 460 -53.27 -19.09 15.50
C LYS A 460 -54.23 -20.19 15.06
N VAL A 461 -55.19 -20.51 15.92
CA VAL A 461 -56.33 -21.37 15.55
C VAL A 461 -57.29 -20.57 14.65
N PRO A 462 -57.72 -21.09 13.49
CA PRO A 462 -58.71 -20.42 12.64
C PRO A 462 -59.99 -20.09 13.42
N PHE A 463 -60.61 -18.94 13.12
CA PHE A 463 -61.77 -18.36 13.82
C PHE A 463 -61.50 -17.92 15.28
N LEU A 464 -61.02 -18.80 16.15
CA LEU A 464 -60.85 -18.54 17.59
C LEU A 464 -59.70 -17.56 17.91
N GLY A 465 -58.66 -17.52 17.07
CA GLY A 465 -57.52 -16.61 17.23
C GLY A 465 -57.82 -15.14 16.94
N ASP A 466 -58.94 -14.85 16.26
CA ASP A 466 -59.32 -13.50 15.82
C ASP A 466 -60.44 -12.87 16.68
N VAL A 467 -60.93 -13.59 17.70
CA VAL A 467 -61.99 -13.10 18.60
C VAL A 467 -61.47 -11.94 19.45
N PRO A 468 -62.16 -10.78 19.49
CA PRO A 468 -61.82 -9.70 20.41
C PRO A 468 -61.77 -10.21 21.86
N VAL A 469 -60.85 -9.72 22.67
CA VAL A 469 -60.65 -10.10 24.10
C VAL A 469 -60.03 -11.49 24.32
N PHE A 470 -60.48 -12.55 23.63
CA PHE A 470 -60.03 -13.93 23.90
C PHE A 470 -59.01 -14.50 22.90
N GLY A 471 -58.79 -13.85 21.75
CA GLY A 471 -57.90 -14.35 20.69
C GLY A 471 -56.45 -14.59 21.11
N ASN A 472 -55.96 -13.90 22.16
CA ASN A 472 -54.60 -14.10 22.70
C ASN A 472 -54.39 -15.49 23.30
N LEU A 473 -55.45 -16.13 23.82
CA LEU A 473 -55.34 -17.50 24.36
C LEU A 473 -55.20 -18.54 23.26
N PHE A 474 -55.72 -18.25 22.07
CA PHE A 474 -55.79 -19.15 20.90
C PHE A 474 -54.72 -18.86 19.84
N ARG A 475 -53.69 -18.07 20.20
CA ARG A 475 -52.53 -17.80 19.37
C ARG A 475 -51.23 -18.04 20.13
N ARG A 476 -50.20 -18.47 19.40
CA ARG A 476 -48.81 -18.59 19.83
C ARG A 476 -48.01 -17.57 19.05
N THR A 477 -47.41 -16.63 19.76
CA THR A 477 -46.56 -15.60 19.18
C THR A 477 -45.11 -15.95 19.52
N GLN A 478 -44.30 -16.10 18.47
CA GLN A 478 -42.85 -16.21 18.54
C GLN A 478 -42.29 -14.91 17.99
N LYS A 479 -41.42 -14.26 18.76
CA LYS A 479 -40.72 -13.05 18.37
C LYS A 479 -39.23 -13.31 18.54
N GLU A 480 -38.54 -13.37 17.41
CA GLU A 480 -37.08 -13.45 17.34
C GLU A 480 -36.56 -12.08 16.95
N ASN A 481 -35.76 -11.46 17.83
CA ASN A 481 -35.06 -10.23 17.53
C ASN A 481 -33.55 -10.49 17.44
N ARG A 482 -32.96 -10.10 16.32
CA ARG A 482 -31.54 -10.32 16.04
C ARG A 482 -30.89 -9.00 15.68
N LYS A 483 -29.99 -8.56 16.55
CA LYS A 483 -29.19 -7.36 16.34
C LYS A 483 -27.73 -7.74 16.11
N THR A 484 -27.15 -7.25 15.02
CA THR A 484 -25.74 -7.47 14.66
C THR A 484 -25.05 -6.12 14.51
N ASP A 485 -24.03 -5.87 15.31
CA ASP A 485 -23.21 -4.66 15.25
C ASP A 485 -21.78 -5.05 14.80
N LEU A 486 -21.39 -4.68 13.58
CA LEU A 486 -20.03 -4.88 13.07
C LEU A 486 -19.22 -3.60 13.19
N VAL A 487 -18.06 -3.68 13.84
CA VAL A 487 -17.14 -2.56 14.05
C VAL A 487 -15.79 -2.89 13.41
N ILE A 488 -15.32 -1.98 12.57
CA ILE A 488 -14.00 -2.08 11.92
C ILE A 488 -13.11 -0.94 12.43
N LEU A 489 -12.01 -1.32 13.08
CA LEU A 489 -10.97 -0.42 13.59
C LEU A 489 -9.69 -0.65 12.79
N LEU A 490 -9.02 0.41 12.34
CA LEU A 490 -7.72 0.32 11.66
C LEU A 490 -6.64 1.05 12.44
N THR A 491 -5.45 0.47 12.52
CA THR A 491 -4.28 1.05 13.17
C THR A 491 -3.06 0.90 12.25
N PRO A 492 -2.55 1.98 11.63
CA PRO A 492 -1.34 1.94 10.82
C PRO A 492 -0.07 2.08 11.66
N ARG A 493 0.99 1.37 11.30
CA ARG A 493 2.33 1.48 11.89
C ARG A 493 3.38 1.53 10.80
N ILE A 494 4.15 2.61 10.74
CA ILE A 494 5.28 2.73 9.80
C ILE A 494 6.36 1.74 10.22
N LEU A 495 6.91 0.99 9.26
CA LEU A 495 8.07 0.12 9.44
C LEU A 495 9.30 0.77 8.80
N ASP A 496 10.35 0.89 9.59
CA ASP A 496 11.73 1.04 9.13
C ASP A 496 12.40 -0.35 9.05
N ILE A 497 13.43 -0.51 8.20
CA ILE A 497 14.12 -1.79 7.92
C ILE A 497 14.64 -2.46 9.19
N ARG A 498 15.09 -1.68 10.17
CA ARG A 498 15.51 -2.23 11.49
C ARG A 498 14.32 -2.65 12.34
N SER A 499 13.23 -1.89 12.30
CA SER A 499 12.02 -2.13 13.09
C SER A 499 11.15 -3.27 12.54
N SER A 500 11.25 -3.60 11.25
CA SER A 500 10.46 -4.68 10.63
C SER A 500 10.85 -6.06 11.20
N VAL A 501 12.14 -6.31 11.41
CA VAL A 501 12.65 -7.56 11.99
C VAL A 501 12.16 -7.72 13.44
N ASP A 502 12.27 -6.65 14.25
CA ASP A 502 11.82 -6.66 15.64
C ASP A 502 10.30 -6.79 15.75
N TYR A 503 9.55 -6.09 14.90
CA TYR A 503 8.09 -6.19 14.85
C TYR A 503 7.62 -7.62 14.52
N THR A 504 8.25 -8.25 13.53
CA THR A 504 7.89 -9.61 13.11
C THR A 504 8.21 -10.61 14.22
N LYS A 505 9.37 -10.48 14.86
CA LYS A 505 9.77 -11.34 15.98
C LYS A 505 8.82 -11.20 17.18
N GLY A 506 8.53 -9.97 17.61
CA GLY A 506 7.59 -9.72 18.71
C GLY A 506 6.20 -10.29 18.44
N ARG A 507 5.70 -10.15 17.20
CA ARG A 507 4.38 -10.68 16.84
C ARG A 507 4.32 -12.21 16.77
N LEU A 508 5.42 -12.88 16.45
CA LEU A 508 5.49 -14.34 16.52
C LEU A 508 5.48 -14.81 17.97
N GLU A 509 6.24 -14.16 18.85
CA GLU A 509 6.26 -14.46 20.29
C GLU A 509 4.88 -14.24 20.95
N ASP A 510 4.18 -13.17 20.59
CA ASP A 510 2.82 -12.90 21.10
C ASP A 510 1.80 -13.95 20.63
N GLN A 511 1.87 -14.37 19.36
CA GLN A 511 0.99 -15.42 18.84
C GLN A 511 1.24 -16.77 19.51
N ASP A 512 2.49 -17.11 19.80
CA ASP A 512 2.84 -18.34 20.49
C ASP A 512 2.37 -18.32 21.95
N ARG A 513 2.46 -17.18 22.64
CA ARG A 513 1.87 -17.00 23.98
C ARG A 513 0.36 -17.17 23.98
N LEU A 514 -0.35 -16.51 23.05
CA LEU A 514 -1.81 -16.60 22.93
C LEU A 514 -2.28 -18.02 22.58
N ARG A 515 -1.49 -18.79 21.82
CA ARG A 515 -1.75 -20.21 21.55
C ARG A 515 -1.56 -21.09 22.79
N GLN A 516 -0.61 -20.75 23.65
CA GLN A 516 -0.37 -21.47 24.90
C GLN A 516 -1.46 -21.18 25.95
N GLU A 517 -2.00 -19.96 26.00
CA GLU A 517 -3.11 -19.62 26.91
C GLU A 517 -4.47 -20.20 26.48
N LYS A 518 -4.63 -20.55 25.19
CA LYS A 518 -5.86 -21.19 24.66
C LYS A 518 -5.86 -22.73 24.76
N LYS A 519 -4.75 -23.34 25.16
CA LYS A 519 -4.66 -24.77 25.49
C LYS A 519 -4.80 -24.96 27.00
#